data_AF-A0A2N1VN56-F1
#
_entry.id   AF-A0A2N1VN56-F1
#
_cell.length_a   1.000
_cell.length_b   1.000
_cell.length_c   1.000
_cell.angle_alpha   90.00
_cell.angle_beta   90.00
_cell.angle_gamma   90.00
#
_symmetry.space_group_name_H-M   'P 1'
#
loop_
_entity.id
_entity.type
_entity.pdbx_description
1 polymer ?
#
loop_
_entity_poly.entity_id
_entity_poly.type
_entity_poly.pdbx_seq_one_letter_code
_entity_poly.pdbx_strand_id
1 'polypeptide(L)'
;MNHFMNSGNSYFRSYINTDLSLNTSVNLSRDESNANVLIVQTIFYAKKNADGTIQSKGILINIFNEAYFPILFVLALVIATPIVWTRKWISFLIASVLVFAFVYFKLFAIVMDNYSYPEMAVKQLPIIVSQLVYFYNMALTATGTGTNLIIGLFIWIASSIRRQEMNLIMDFVNKKAVPN
;
A
#
# COMPACT_ATOMS: atom_id res chain seq x y z
N MET A 1 8.27 -9.64 10.55
CA MET A 1 9.30 -8.74 9.99
C MET A 1 10.13 -9.40 8.89
N ASN A 2 10.93 -10.44 9.16
CA ASN A 2 11.80 -11.08 8.15
C ASN A 2 11.04 -11.56 6.89
N HIS A 3 9.81 -12.04 7.04
CA HIS A 3 8.97 -12.41 5.90
C HIS A 3 8.64 -11.22 4.97
N PHE A 4 8.38 -10.03 5.52
CA PHE A 4 8.14 -8.82 4.72
C PHE A 4 9.38 -8.43 3.92
N MET A 5 10.54 -8.46 4.58
CA MET A 5 11.81 -8.17 3.92
C MET A 5 12.11 -9.18 2.80
N ASN A 6 11.97 -10.48 3.07
CA ASN A 6 12.27 -11.53 2.09
C ASN A 6 11.30 -11.51 0.91
N SER A 7 9.99 -11.37 1.16
CA SER A 7 8.99 -11.29 0.10
C SER A 7 9.11 -10.00 -0.71
N GLY A 8 9.34 -8.86 -0.04
CA GLY A 8 9.59 -7.58 -0.70
C GLY A 8 10.83 -7.62 -1.58
N ASN A 9 11.96 -8.10 -1.06
CA ASN A 9 13.20 -8.26 -1.84
C ASN A 9 13.02 -9.22 -3.01
N SER A 10 12.28 -10.32 -2.83
CA SER A 10 11.95 -11.25 -3.92
C SER A 10 11.12 -10.56 -5.02
N TYR A 11 10.11 -9.78 -4.63
CA TYR A 11 9.27 -9.01 -5.55
C TYR A 11 10.08 -7.96 -6.34
N PHE A 12 10.88 -7.13 -5.67
CA PHE A 12 11.69 -6.13 -6.36
C PHE A 12 12.79 -6.75 -7.22
N ARG A 13 13.33 -7.89 -6.78
CA ARG A 13 14.29 -8.64 -7.59
C ARG A 13 13.68 -9.13 -8.88
N SER A 14 12.46 -9.68 -8.85
CA SER A 14 11.82 -10.23 -10.06
C SER A 14 11.29 -9.15 -10.99
N TYR A 15 10.89 -7.99 -10.46
CA TYR A 15 10.21 -6.94 -11.24
C TYR A 15 11.10 -5.76 -11.64
N ILE A 16 12.06 -5.36 -10.79
CA ILE A 16 12.90 -4.16 -11.01
C ILE A 16 14.35 -4.56 -11.25
N ASN A 17 14.96 -5.30 -10.32
CA ASN A 17 16.42 -5.49 -10.32
C ASN A 17 16.92 -6.44 -11.43
N THR A 18 16.03 -7.21 -12.06
CA THR A 18 16.33 -8.04 -13.23
C THR A 18 16.32 -7.25 -14.54
N ASP A 19 15.67 -6.09 -14.58
CA ASP A 19 15.57 -5.26 -15.77
C ASP A 19 16.76 -4.28 -15.83
N LEU A 20 17.86 -4.73 -16.45
CA LEU A 20 19.08 -3.95 -16.61
C LEU A 20 18.86 -2.63 -17.37
N SER A 21 17.79 -2.52 -18.16
CA SER A 21 17.48 -1.29 -18.90
C SER A 21 17.10 -0.13 -17.98
N LEU A 22 16.59 -0.42 -16.78
CA LEU A 22 16.14 0.58 -15.83
C LEU A 22 17.30 1.32 -15.15
N ASN A 23 18.53 0.78 -15.16
CA ASN A 23 19.68 1.33 -14.43
C ASN A 23 19.33 1.70 -12.97
N THR A 24 18.46 0.92 -12.34
CA THR A 24 17.96 1.17 -10.99
C THR A 24 17.97 -0.12 -10.19
N SER A 25 18.23 -0.04 -8.89
CA SER A 25 18.02 -1.17 -7.97
C SER A 25 17.21 -0.74 -6.76
N VAL A 26 16.36 -1.64 -6.28
CA VAL A 26 15.54 -1.45 -5.07
C VAL A 26 15.86 -2.57 -4.10
N ASN A 27 16.22 -2.19 -2.87
CA ASN A 27 16.55 -3.10 -1.79
C ASN A 27 15.76 -2.74 -0.53
N LEU A 28 15.33 -3.76 0.21
CA LEU A 28 14.74 -3.62 1.54
C LEU A 28 15.74 -4.11 2.55
N SER A 29 16.03 -3.24 3.50
CA SER A 29 16.77 -3.55 4.72
C SER A 29 15.94 -3.19 5.94
N ARG A 30 16.40 -3.66 7.09
CA ARG A 30 15.83 -3.33 8.38
C ARG A 30 16.70 -2.24 9.01
N ASP A 31 16.07 -1.29 9.69
CA ASP A 31 16.80 -0.36 10.54
C ASP A 31 17.34 -1.10 11.77
N GLU A 32 18.64 -0.99 12.02
CA GLU A 32 19.31 -1.62 13.17
C GLU A 32 18.87 -1.00 14.50
N SER A 33 18.54 0.30 14.48
CA SER A 33 18.11 1.04 15.67
C SER A 33 16.64 0.78 16.01
N ASN A 34 15.80 0.51 15.01
CA ASN A 34 14.38 0.29 15.19
C ASN A 34 13.89 -0.94 14.44
N ALA A 35 13.65 -1.99 15.24
CA ALA A 35 13.14 -3.28 14.81
C ALA A 35 11.88 -3.24 13.92
N ASN A 36 11.05 -2.19 14.03
CA ASN A 36 9.78 -2.02 13.33
C ASN A 36 9.89 -1.20 12.05
N VAL A 37 11.06 -0.60 11.78
CA VAL A 37 11.29 0.22 10.60
C VAL A 37 11.96 -0.60 9.49
N LEU A 38 11.35 -0.56 8.31
CA LEU A 38 11.96 -0.99 7.07
C LEU A 38 12.52 0.21 6.34
N ILE A 39 13.69 0.03 5.74
CA ILE A 39 14.32 0.98 4.86
C ILE A 39 14.15 0.44 3.44
N VAL A 40 13.42 1.17 2.61
CA VAL A 40 13.34 0.91 1.17
C VAL A 40 14.32 1.83 0.50
N GLN A 41 15.43 1.28 0.00
CA GLN A 41 16.46 2.04 -0.68
C GLN A 41 16.37 1.79 -2.18
N THR A 42 16.20 2.88 -2.94
CA THR A 42 16.24 2.90 -4.41
C THR A 42 17.53 3.59 -4.86
N ILE A 43 18.33 2.93 -5.68
CA ILE A 43 19.62 3.43 -6.18
C ILE A 43 19.49 3.64 -7.69
N PHE A 44 19.78 4.84 -8.17
CA PHE A 44 19.65 5.22 -9.58
C PHE A 44 21.04 5.33 -10.23
N TYR A 45 21.54 4.24 -10.81
CA TYR A 45 22.89 4.17 -11.39
C TYR A 45 23.11 5.13 -12.57
N ALA A 46 22.04 5.46 -13.31
CA ALA A 46 22.12 6.41 -14.43
C ALA A 46 22.19 7.88 -13.99
N LYS A 47 21.87 8.18 -12.72
CA LYS A 47 21.78 9.55 -12.20
C LYS A 47 22.91 9.80 -11.22
N LYS A 48 23.69 10.84 -11.51
CA LYS A 48 24.77 11.30 -10.64
C LYS A 48 24.45 12.70 -10.11
N ASN A 49 24.78 12.91 -8.86
CA ASN A 49 24.77 14.24 -8.25
C ASN A 49 25.92 15.09 -8.83
N ALA A 50 25.94 16.39 -8.52
CA ALA A 50 26.98 17.31 -9.00
C ALA A 50 28.40 16.93 -8.53
N ASP A 51 28.51 16.21 -7.42
CA ASP A 51 29.75 15.68 -6.86
C ASP A 51 30.18 14.34 -7.49
N GLY A 52 29.41 13.81 -8.45
CA GLY A 52 29.65 12.53 -9.12
C GLY A 52 29.15 11.30 -8.35
N THR A 53 28.54 11.48 -7.17
CA THR A 53 27.98 10.36 -6.39
C THR A 53 26.68 9.83 -7.02
N ILE A 54 26.40 8.54 -6.81
CA ILE A 54 25.18 7.89 -7.33
C ILE A 54 23.99 8.36 -6.51
N GLN A 55 22.94 8.83 -7.19
CA GLN A 55 21.73 9.28 -6.52
C GLN A 55 20.98 8.08 -5.89
N SER A 56 20.60 8.22 -4.62
CA SER A 56 19.80 7.21 -3.92
C SER A 56 18.65 7.85 -3.13
N LYS A 57 17.54 7.14 -3.05
CA LYS A 57 16.33 7.52 -2.32
C LYS A 57 16.09 6.47 -1.25
N GLY A 58 16.18 6.86 0.02
CA GLY A 58 15.84 6.01 1.17
C GLY A 58 14.48 6.41 1.73
N ILE A 59 13.64 5.42 2.01
CA ILE A 59 12.30 5.65 2.57
C ILE A 59 12.13 4.77 3.79
N LEU A 60 11.76 5.39 4.89
CA LEU A 60 11.55 4.74 6.18
C LEU A 60 10.07 4.40 6.34
N ILE A 61 9.79 3.12 6.58
CA ILE A 61 8.43 2.61 6.70
C ILE A 61 8.31 1.87 8.01
N ASN A 62 7.54 2.43 8.93
CA ASN A 62 7.25 1.78 10.21
C ASN A 62 6.12 0.75 10.02
N ILE A 63 6.47 -0.54 9.94
CA ILE A 63 5.48 -1.62 9.73
C ILE A 63 4.42 -1.63 10.84
N PHE A 64 4.77 -1.26 12.06
CA PHE A 64 3.79 -1.23 13.14
C PHE A 64 2.67 -0.24 12.82
N ASN A 65 3.01 0.97 12.42
CA ASN A 65 2.03 1.99 12.08
C ASN A 65 1.30 1.69 10.75
N GLU A 66 1.97 1.02 9.83
CA GLU A 66 1.47 0.82 8.46
C GLU A 66 0.63 -0.45 8.29
N ALA A 67 0.99 -1.54 8.98
CA ALA A 67 0.31 -2.83 8.85
C ALA A 67 -0.38 -3.25 10.15
N TYR A 68 0.35 -3.28 11.26
CA TYR A 68 -0.19 -3.84 12.51
C TYR A 68 -1.26 -2.97 13.14
N PHE A 69 -1.08 -1.65 13.13
CA PHE A 69 -2.02 -0.71 13.73
C PHE A 69 -3.39 -0.73 13.02
N PRO A 70 -3.49 -0.69 11.67
CA PRO A 70 -4.76 -0.86 10.98
C PRO A 70 -5.42 -2.22 11.25
N ILE A 71 -4.64 -3.30 11.35
CA ILE A 71 -5.18 -4.63 11.71
C ILE A 71 -5.79 -4.60 13.10
N LEU A 72 -5.09 -4.03 14.09
CA LEU A 72 -5.61 -3.90 15.46
C LEU A 72 -6.86 -3.01 15.51
N PHE A 73 -6.87 -1.93 14.74
CA PHE A 73 -8.03 -1.06 14.62
C PHE A 73 -9.24 -1.79 14.03
N VAL A 74 -9.06 -2.50 12.91
CA VAL A 74 -10.15 -3.29 12.32
C VAL A 74 -10.59 -4.42 13.23
N LEU A 75 -9.67 -5.09 13.94
CA LEU A 75 -10.01 -6.09 14.94
C LEU A 75 -10.93 -5.51 16.03
N ALA A 76 -10.61 -4.32 16.53
CA ALA A 76 -11.44 -3.63 17.51
C ALA A 76 -12.85 -3.34 16.96
N LEU A 77 -12.96 -2.86 15.73
CA LEU A 77 -14.25 -2.61 15.06
C LEU A 77 -15.06 -3.91 14.85
N VAL A 78 -14.40 -4.99 14.41
CA VAL A 78 -15.04 -6.30 14.21
C VAL A 78 -15.56 -6.86 15.54
N ILE A 79 -14.79 -6.74 16.62
CA ILE A 79 -15.21 -7.17 17.96
C ILE A 79 -16.40 -6.34 18.45
N ALA A 80 -16.39 -5.02 18.23
CA ALA A 80 -17.48 -4.12 18.63
C ALA A 80 -18.78 -4.37 17.83
N THR A 81 -18.69 -4.93 16.63
CA THR A 81 -19.86 -5.17 15.77
C THR A 81 -20.76 -6.27 16.36
N PRO A 82 -22.09 -6.06 16.53
CA PRO A 82 -23.01 -7.06 17.09
C PRO A 82 -23.42 -8.12 16.06
N ILE A 83 -22.45 -8.95 15.63
CA ILE A 83 -22.64 -10.07 14.69
C ILE A 83 -22.19 -11.39 15.29
N VAL A 84 -22.63 -12.51 14.70
CA VAL A 84 -22.20 -13.86 15.11
C VAL A 84 -20.68 -14.04 14.97
N TRP A 85 -20.07 -14.75 15.92
CA TRP A 85 -18.62 -14.93 16.02
C TRP A 85 -17.98 -15.52 14.76
N THR A 86 -18.63 -16.49 14.10
CA THR A 86 -18.12 -17.08 12.85
C THR A 86 -17.93 -16.03 11.75
N ARG A 87 -18.84 -15.05 11.66
CA ARG A 87 -18.75 -13.95 10.70
C ARG A 87 -17.70 -12.92 11.10
N LYS A 88 -17.50 -12.68 12.41
CA LYS A 88 -16.41 -11.82 12.90
C LYS A 88 -15.06 -12.33 12.39
N TRP A 89 -14.81 -13.63 12.52
CA TRP A 89 -13.57 -14.24 12.07
C TRP A 89 -13.38 -14.14 10.55
N ILE A 90 -14.43 -14.38 9.75
CA ILE A 90 -14.36 -14.24 8.30
C ILE A 90 -14.08 -12.78 7.90
N SER A 91 -14.81 -11.82 8.48
CA SER A 91 -14.60 -10.38 8.23
C SER A 91 -13.19 -9.95 8.61
N PHE A 92 -12.69 -10.38 9.76
CA PHE A 92 -11.32 -10.09 10.20
C PHE A 92 -10.26 -10.68 9.28
N LEU A 93 -10.45 -11.91 8.78
CA LEU A 93 -9.52 -12.54 7.86
C LEU A 93 -9.48 -11.79 6.52
N ILE A 94 -10.64 -11.45 5.96
CA ILE A 94 -10.74 -10.63 4.74
C ILE A 94 -10.08 -9.28 4.95
N ALA A 95 -10.38 -8.61 6.07
CA ALA A 95 -9.79 -7.33 6.40
C ALA A 95 -8.26 -7.40 6.53
N SER A 96 -7.73 -8.45 7.17
CA SER A 96 -6.28 -8.66 7.31
C SER A 96 -5.61 -8.79 5.94
N VAL A 97 -6.20 -9.56 5.02
CA VAL A 97 -5.71 -9.69 3.64
C VAL A 97 -5.73 -8.33 2.93
N LEU A 98 -6.82 -7.56 3.06
CA LEU A 98 -6.95 -6.24 2.44
C LEU A 98 -5.96 -5.23 3.00
N VAL A 99 -5.68 -5.25 4.31
CA VAL A 99 -4.65 -4.37 4.91
C VAL A 99 -3.27 -4.72 4.35
N PHE A 100 -2.91 -5.99 4.25
CA PHE A 100 -1.63 -6.36 3.67
C PHE A 100 -1.52 -6.00 2.18
N ALA A 101 -2.58 -6.24 1.40
CA ALA A 101 -2.63 -5.82 0.00
C ALA A 101 -2.46 -4.30 -0.14
N PHE A 102 -3.09 -3.52 0.74
CA PHE A 102 -2.92 -2.08 0.82
C PHE A 102 -1.47 -1.67 1.13
N VAL A 103 -0.82 -2.30 2.10
CA VAL A 103 0.59 -2.01 2.45
C VAL A 103 1.52 -2.33 1.27
N TYR A 104 1.31 -3.44 0.56
CA TYR A 104 2.07 -3.73 -0.66
C TYR A 104 1.83 -2.71 -1.77
N PHE A 105 0.59 -2.30 -1.98
CA PHE A 105 0.26 -1.24 -2.94
C PHE A 105 0.93 0.09 -2.56
N LYS A 106 0.95 0.43 -1.27
CA LYS A 106 1.65 1.61 -0.75
C LYS A 106 3.13 1.57 -1.07
N LEU A 107 3.79 0.45 -0.78
CA LEU A 107 5.20 0.22 -1.11
C LEU A 107 5.45 0.37 -2.61
N PHE A 108 4.60 -0.23 -3.44
CA PHE A 108 4.69 -0.13 -4.89
C PHE A 108 4.58 1.32 -5.37
N ALA A 109 3.55 2.05 -4.93
CA ALA A 109 3.33 3.44 -5.34
C ALA A 109 4.51 4.36 -4.98
N ILE A 110 5.08 4.16 -3.79
CA ILE A 110 6.21 4.93 -3.26
C ILE A 110 7.52 4.66 -4.04
N VAL A 111 7.69 3.41 -4.51
CA VAL A 111 8.88 3.00 -5.28
C VAL A 111 8.74 3.42 -6.74
N MET A 112 7.58 3.21 -7.35
CA MET A 112 7.39 3.43 -8.79
C MET A 112 7.33 4.89 -9.17
N ASP A 113 6.81 5.74 -8.28
CA ASP A 113 6.65 7.16 -8.53
C ASP A 113 7.25 7.99 -7.41
N ASN A 114 7.74 9.17 -7.78
CA ASN A 114 8.28 10.12 -6.85
C ASN A 114 7.60 11.46 -7.12
N TYR A 115 6.47 11.67 -6.43
CA TYR A 115 5.66 12.89 -6.51
C TYR A 115 6.52 14.17 -6.44
N SER A 116 7.52 14.19 -5.57
CA SER A 116 8.39 15.36 -5.38
C SER A 116 9.51 15.47 -6.41
N TYR A 117 9.88 14.37 -7.08
CA TYR A 117 11.01 14.28 -8.01
C TYR A 117 10.68 13.32 -9.17
N PRO A 118 9.83 13.73 -10.13
CA PRO A 118 9.34 12.87 -11.21
C PRO A 118 10.47 12.21 -12.02
N GLU A 119 11.63 12.87 -12.09
CA GLU A 119 12.81 12.34 -12.73
C GLU A 119 13.33 11.06 -12.05
N MET A 120 13.06 10.86 -10.76
CA MET A 120 13.43 9.65 -10.00
C MET A 120 12.37 8.54 -10.07
N ALA A 121 11.45 8.57 -11.04
CA ALA A 121 10.55 7.45 -11.28
C ALA A 121 11.34 6.24 -11.80
N VAL A 122 11.09 5.05 -11.22
CA VAL A 122 11.82 3.82 -11.58
C VAL A 122 11.44 3.35 -12.98
N LYS A 123 10.19 3.54 -13.38
CA LYS A 123 9.67 3.08 -14.68
C LYS A 123 8.56 4.01 -15.17
N GLN A 124 8.52 4.23 -16.48
CA GLN A 124 7.38 4.89 -17.10
C GLN A 124 6.17 3.95 -17.05
N LEU A 125 5.16 4.36 -16.29
CA LEU A 125 3.89 3.66 -16.18
C LEU A 125 2.92 4.15 -17.27
N PRO A 126 1.91 3.34 -17.65
CA PRO A 126 0.80 3.83 -18.46
C PRO A 126 0.15 5.05 -17.79
N ILE A 127 -0.30 6.02 -18.59
CA ILE A 127 -0.81 7.33 -18.12
C ILE A 127 -1.86 7.19 -17.00
N ILE A 128 -2.79 6.25 -17.15
CA ILE A 128 -3.84 6.01 -16.15
C ILE A 128 -3.24 5.53 -14.83
N VAL A 129 -2.28 4.60 -14.90
CA VAL A 129 -1.63 4.04 -13.70
C VAL A 129 -0.75 5.10 -13.04
N SER A 130 -0.01 5.90 -13.82
CA SER A 130 0.81 6.98 -13.27
C SER A 130 -0.05 8.03 -12.56
N GLN A 131 -1.21 8.40 -13.14
CA GLN A 131 -2.15 9.32 -12.48
C GLN A 131 -2.68 8.75 -11.17
N LEU A 132 -3.10 7.47 -11.16
CA LEU A 132 -3.57 6.82 -9.94
C LEU A 132 -2.50 6.78 -8.85
N VAL A 133 -1.27 6.40 -9.20
CA VAL A 133 -0.14 6.36 -8.28
C VAL A 133 0.20 7.77 -7.77
N TYR A 134 0.18 8.78 -8.65
CA TYR A 134 0.41 10.18 -8.30
C TYR A 134 -0.61 10.71 -7.31
N PHE A 135 -1.91 10.55 -7.59
CA PHE A 135 -2.98 11.00 -6.69
C PHE A 135 -2.92 10.27 -5.34
N TYR A 136 -2.57 8.99 -5.37
CA TYR A 136 -2.40 8.20 -4.16
C TYR A 136 -1.21 8.69 -3.31
N ASN A 137 -0.04 8.92 -3.93
CA ASN A 137 1.13 9.48 -3.24
C ASN A 137 0.85 10.88 -2.70
N MET A 138 0.14 11.72 -3.45
CA MET A 138 -0.31 13.03 -2.99
C MET A 138 -1.19 12.92 -1.74
N ALA A 139 -2.16 12.00 -1.73
CA ALA A 139 -3.01 11.75 -0.57
C ALA A 139 -2.21 11.22 0.64
N LEU A 140 -1.27 10.31 0.41
CA LEU A 140 -0.37 9.79 1.45
C LEU A 140 0.49 10.90 2.07
N THR A 141 1.07 11.77 1.25
CA THR A 141 1.90 12.88 1.73
C THR A 141 1.08 13.91 2.49
N ALA A 142 -0.15 14.21 2.03
CA ALA A 142 -1.02 15.17 2.68
C ALA A 142 -1.58 14.69 4.03
N THR A 143 -1.94 13.40 4.13
CA THR A 143 -2.62 12.87 5.32
C THR A 143 -1.71 12.06 6.26
N GLY A 144 -0.53 11.66 5.78
CA GLY A 144 0.44 10.89 6.55
C GLY A 144 -0.14 9.58 7.11
N THR A 145 0.00 9.40 8.42
CA THR A 145 -0.54 8.24 9.14
C THR A 145 -2.07 8.21 9.20
N GLY A 146 -2.74 9.34 8.97
CA GLY A 146 -4.21 9.43 8.94
C GLY A 146 -4.83 8.55 7.84
N THR A 147 -4.12 8.36 6.72
CA THR A 147 -4.56 7.45 5.64
C THR A 147 -4.87 6.05 6.16
N ASN A 148 -4.06 5.56 7.11
CA ASN A 148 -4.12 4.18 7.57
C ASN A 148 -5.40 3.91 8.37
N LEU A 149 -5.87 4.90 9.14
CA LEU A 149 -7.13 4.83 9.88
C LEU A 149 -8.34 4.90 8.94
N ILE A 150 -8.32 5.83 7.99
CA ILE A 150 -9.40 6.01 7.01
C ILE A 150 -9.56 4.73 6.19
N ILE A 151 -8.44 4.17 5.72
CA ILE A 151 -8.45 2.94 4.93
C ILE A 151 -8.84 1.74 5.78
N GLY A 152 -8.38 1.66 7.03
CA GLY A 152 -8.85 0.65 7.98
C GLY A 152 -10.37 0.68 8.15
N LEU A 153 -10.96 1.87 8.26
CA LEU A 153 -12.42 2.04 8.32
C LEU A 153 -13.12 1.55 7.05
N PHE A 154 -12.64 1.94 5.86
CA PHE A 154 -13.21 1.46 4.59
C PHE A 154 -13.08 -0.05 4.42
N ILE A 155 -11.93 -0.62 4.80
CA ILE A 155 -11.70 -2.07 4.79
C ILE A 155 -12.68 -2.76 5.72
N TRP A 156 -12.90 -2.24 6.93
CA TRP A 156 -13.89 -2.78 7.86
C TRP A 156 -15.31 -2.72 7.31
N ILE A 157 -15.72 -1.60 6.70
CA ILE A 157 -17.03 -1.47 6.05
C ILE A 157 -17.16 -2.54 4.97
N ALA A 158 -16.20 -2.61 4.04
CA ALA A 158 -16.21 -3.54 2.93
C ALA A 158 -16.24 -5.01 3.40
N SER A 159 -15.49 -5.35 4.45
CA SER A 159 -15.46 -6.71 5.00
C SER A 159 -16.71 -7.07 5.82
N SER A 160 -17.50 -6.07 6.23
CA SER A 160 -18.69 -6.26 7.06
C SER A 160 -20.01 -6.28 6.27
N ILE A 161 -20.03 -5.84 5.01
CA ILE A 161 -21.23 -5.87 4.15
C ILE A 161 -21.70 -7.31 3.92
N ARG A 162 -22.99 -7.55 4.16
CA ARG A 162 -23.62 -8.86 3.93
C ARG A 162 -23.97 -9.04 2.45
N ARG A 163 -23.95 -10.29 1.94
CA ARG A 163 -24.47 -10.60 0.59
C ARG A 163 -25.91 -10.10 0.37
N GLN A 164 -26.76 -10.22 1.39
CA GLN A 164 -28.14 -9.72 1.33
C GLN A 164 -28.20 -8.19 1.17
N GLU A 165 -27.33 -7.46 1.86
CA GLU A 165 -27.21 -6.01 1.74
C GLU A 165 -26.64 -5.62 0.38
N MET A 166 -25.69 -6.41 -0.16
CA MET A 166 -25.16 -6.20 -1.50
C MET A 166 -26.26 -6.32 -2.57
N ASN A 167 -27.15 -7.31 -2.44
CA ASN A 167 -28.29 -7.44 -3.37
C ASN A 167 -29.21 -6.23 -3.30
N LEU A 168 -29.51 -5.71 -2.10
CA LEU A 168 -30.32 -4.50 -1.95
C LEU A 168 -29.65 -3.26 -2.57
N ILE A 169 -28.33 -3.13 -2.44
CA ILE A 169 -27.56 -2.04 -3.06
C ILE A 169 -27.62 -2.16 -4.59
N MET A 170 -27.40 -3.37 -5.14
CA MET A 170 -27.47 -3.61 -6.58
C MET A 170 -28.88 -3.34 -7.13
N ASP A 171 -29.93 -3.77 -6.42
CA ASP A 171 -31.32 -3.50 -6.80
C ASP A 171 -31.62 -1.98 -6.81
N PHE A 172 -31.10 -1.23 -5.83
CA PHE A 172 -31.25 0.22 -5.77
C PHE A 172 -30.52 0.93 -6.93
N VAL A 173 -29.30 0.52 -7.24
CA VAL A 173 -28.52 1.05 -8.38
C VAL A 173 -29.24 0.78 -9.69
N ASN A 174 -29.73 -0.44 -9.89
CA ASN A 174 -30.45 -0.83 -11.10
C ASN A 174 -31.78 -0.07 -11.26
N LYS A 175 -32.52 0.18 -10.17
CA LYS A 175 -33.75 0.98 -10.21
C LYS A 175 -33.50 2.44 -10.61
N LYS A 176 -32.39 3.03 -10.21
CA LYS A 176 -32.02 4.41 -10.61
C LYS A 176 -31.52 4.52 -12.05
N ALA A 177 -31.07 3.43 -12.64
CA ALA A 177 -30.55 3.40 -14.02
C ALA A 177 -31.66 3.35 -15.09
N VAL A 178 -32.92 3.20 -14.70
CA VAL A 178 -34.07 3.30 -15.62
C VAL A 178 -34.66 4.71 -15.51
N PRO A 179 -34.31 5.65 -16.41
CA PRO A 179 -34.98 6.93 -16.47
C PRO A 179 -36.43 6.72 -16.93
N ASN A 180 -37.37 7.37 -16.23
CA ASN A 180 -38.75 7.52 -16.71
C ASN A 180 -38.80 8.43 -17.94
#